data_AF-A0A2Z7D6F2-F1
#
_entry.id   AF-A0A2Z7D6F2-F1
#
_cell.length_a   1.000
_cell.length_b   1.000
_cell.length_c   1.000
_cell.angle_alpha   90.00
_cell.angle_beta   90.00
_cell.angle_gamma   90.00
#
_symmetry.space_group_name_H-M   'P 1'
#
loop_
_entity.id
_entity.type
_entity.pdbx_description
1 polymer ?
#
loop_
_entity_poly.entity_id
_entity_poly.type
_entity_poly.pdbx_seq_one_letter_code
_entity_poly.pdbx_strand_id
1 'polypeptide(L)'
;MNSAVCSFDRSLINAPGPCVLFATPGMISGGFSLEVFRQWAPCEGNLVMLPGYCVAGTIGHKLLSAKVPTKINIDRDTQIDVRCQIHQLSFSPHTDAKGIMDLIKFLSPKHVILVHGEKPKLAALKAKIHSELGIQSYDPANNDTLCIPSTLYIKPSASDAFLQSSLCPNFTFLKNSDLGDSDPRMEPLLRVCDDRVAQGLLTSQKNQNPRVVNQNELITTLGVRNHEIKFAHCCPVSFAHSENVDMDSSQSLSTKGSYLLHLLYKELTTEFSELSIQDSHHHIKIQSFIISLCSKEQCLHRTTVGTNAHDLYFCCTWLLDDEKVAWKVISFMKNINLSRASN
;
A
#
# COMPACT_ATOMS: atom_id res chain seq x y z
N MET A 1 34.30 -45.31 37.86
CA MET A 1 32.97 -45.25 37.21
C MET A 1 33.13 -44.42 35.94
N ASN A 2 33.17 -45.07 34.77
CA ASN A 2 33.18 -44.37 33.49
C ASN A 2 31.77 -43.86 33.22
N SER A 3 31.47 -42.65 33.68
CA SER A 3 30.24 -41.93 33.33
C SER A 3 30.39 -41.32 31.93
N ALA A 4 30.41 -42.18 30.91
CA ALA A 4 30.33 -41.72 29.53
C ALA A 4 28.86 -41.48 29.18
N VAL A 5 28.54 -40.30 28.64
CA VAL A 5 27.23 -40.03 28.05
C VAL A 5 27.11 -40.87 26.79
N CYS A 6 26.13 -41.77 26.74
CA CYS A 6 25.88 -42.65 25.60
C CYS A 6 24.49 -42.41 24.99
N SER A 7 24.27 -42.93 23.78
CA SER A 7 22.95 -42.94 23.15
C SER A 7 22.01 -43.83 23.97
N PHE A 8 20.82 -43.34 24.25
CA PHE A 8 19.83 -44.10 25.02
C PHE A 8 19.10 -45.11 24.14
N ASP A 9 19.24 -46.40 24.48
CA ASP A 9 18.45 -47.47 23.87
C ASP A 9 17.04 -47.53 24.51
N ARG A 10 16.00 -47.67 23.69
CA ARG A 10 14.60 -47.72 24.16
C ARG A 10 14.32 -48.92 25.05
N SER A 11 15.10 -49.98 24.95
CA SER A 11 15.02 -51.13 25.87
C SER A 11 15.24 -50.73 27.33
N LEU A 12 15.98 -49.64 27.58
CA LEU A 12 16.34 -49.15 28.91
C LEU A 12 15.21 -48.42 29.63
N ILE A 13 14.08 -48.12 28.96
CA ILE A 13 12.95 -47.44 29.60
C ILE A 13 12.39 -48.27 30.76
N ASN A 14 12.43 -49.60 30.64
CA ASN A 14 11.96 -50.54 31.66
C ASN A 14 13.10 -51.27 32.38
N ALA A 15 14.35 -50.86 32.15
CA ALA A 15 15.49 -51.49 32.79
C ALA A 15 15.51 -51.16 34.30
N PRO A 16 15.81 -52.13 35.17
CA PRO A 16 15.88 -51.89 36.61
C PRO A 16 17.12 -51.06 36.97
N GLY A 17 16.96 -50.16 37.93
CA GLY A 17 18.06 -49.36 38.50
C GLY A 17 17.99 -47.86 38.16
N PRO A 18 18.77 -47.03 38.86
CA PRO A 18 18.79 -45.59 38.63
C PRO A 18 19.51 -45.25 37.32
N CYS A 19 18.91 -44.40 36.51
CA CYS A 19 19.54 -43.83 35.32
C CYS A 19 19.19 -42.34 35.19
N VAL A 20 20.01 -41.62 34.42
CA VAL A 20 19.76 -40.22 34.07
C VAL A 20 19.55 -40.16 32.57
N LEU A 21 18.34 -39.77 32.16
CA LEU A 21 17.98 -39.60 30.76
C LEU A 21 17.83 -38.12 30.42
N PHE A 22 18.54 -37.69 29.37
CA PHE A 22 18.28 -36.43 28.68
C PHE A 22 17.36 -36.71 27.50
N ALA A 23 16.12 -36.22 27.56
CA ALA A 23 15.12 -36.43 26.51
C ALA A 23 14.68 -35.10 25.88
N THR A 24 14.40 -35.14 24.58
CA THR A 24 13.87 -34.00 23.81
C THR A 24 12.44 -34.29 23.34
N PRO A 25 11.63 -33.24 23.07
CA PRO A 25 11.84 -31.82 23.36
C PRO A 25 11.70 -31.45 24.85
N GLY A 26 12.42 -30.41 25.30
CA GLY A 26 12.53 -30.03 26.72
C GLY A 26 11.25 -29.55 27.42
N MET A 27 10.17 -29.27 26.68
CA MET A 27 8.86 -28.89 27.24
C MET A 27 7.87 -30.06 27.30
N ILE A 28 8.32 -31.27 26.98
CA ILE A 28 7.49 -32.50 26.96
C ILE A 28 6.26 -32.32 26.05
N SER A 29 6.41 -31.64 24.91
CA SER A 29 5.32 -31.37 23.98
C SER A 29 4.98 -32.56 23.07
N GLY A 30 5.84 -33.58 23.01
CA GLY A 30 5.69 -34.74 22.14
C GLY A 30 6.95 -35.59 22.08
N GLY A 31 7.02 -36.52 21.13
CA GLY A 31 8.22 -37.31 20.85
C GLY A 31 8.70 -38.17 22.02
N PHE A 32 10.03 -38.35 22.09
CA PHE A 32 10.66 -39.28 23.03
C PHE A 32 10.52 -38.86 24.49
N SER A 33 10.64 -37.55 24.79
CA SER A 33 10.39 -37.02 26.14
C SER A 33 9.00 -37.35 26.66
N LEU A 34 7.97 -37.25 25.82
CA LEU A 34 6.60 -37.57 26.20
C LEU A 34 6.42 -39.07 26.40
N GLU A 35 6.97 -39.90 25.51
CA GLU A 35 6.94 -41.37 25.58
C GLU A 35 7.47 -41.88 26.92
N VAL A 36 8.67 -41.42 27.31
CA VAL A 36 9.29 -41.81 28.58
C VAL A 36 8.54 -41.22 29.76
N PHE A 37 8.10 -39.96 29.67
CA PHE A 37 7.29 -39.32 30.71
C PHE A 37 6.01 -40.12 31.01
N ARG A 38 5.33 -40.68 29.99
CA ARG A 38 4.13 -41.51 30.21
C ARG A 38 4.39 -42.71 31.12
N GLN A 39 5.56 -43.34 30.97
CA GLN A 39 5.91 -44.56 31.70
C GLN A 39 6.48 -44.25 33.08
N TRP A 40 7.22 -43.15 33.22
CA TRP A 40 7.96 -42.84 34.43
C TRP A 40 7.22 -41.89 35.39
N ALA A 41 6.28 -41.09 34.91
CA ALA A 41 5.52 -40.15 35.73
C ALA A 41 4.69 -40.79 36.86
N PRO A 42 4.13 -42.01 36.72
CA PRO A 42 3.39 -42.66 37.80
C PRO A 42 4.25 -43.14 38.97
N CYS A 43 5.58 -43.09 38.91
CA CYS A 43 6.44 -43.56 39.99
C CYS A 43 6.94 -42.40 40.86
N GLU A 44 6.66 -42.44 42.17
CA GLU A 44 7.06 -41.39 43.14
C GLU A 44 8.57 -41.30 43.37
N GLY A 45 9.30 -42.40 43.11
CA GLY A 45 10.76 -42.44 43.21
C GLY A 45 11.48 -41.72 42.06
N ASN A 46 10.75 -41.33 41.01
CA ASN A 46 11.32 -40.66 39.85
C ASN A 46 11.30 -39.13 40.03
N LEU A 47 12.26 -38.48 39.37
CA LEU A 47 12.38 -37.02 39.32
C LEU A 47 12.41 -36.56 37.85
N VAL A 48 11.53 -35.62 37.51
CA VAL A 48 11.53 -34.96 36.21
C VAL A 48 12.03 -33.54 36.39
N MET A 49 13.18 -33.24 35.77
CA MET A 49 13.77 -31.90 35.76
C MET A 49 13.44 -31.19 34.44
N LEU A 50 12.79 -30.03 34.53
CA LEU A 50 12.52 -29.15 33.40
C LEU A 50 13.63 -28.10 33.28
N PRO A 51 14.32 -28.00 32.13
CA PRO A 51 15.56 -27.23 31.99
C PRO A 51 15.37 -25.70 31.90
N GLY A 52 14.14 -25.20 31.91
CA GLY A 52 13.91 -23.75 31.83
C GLY A 52 12.45 -23.34 31.67
N TYR A 53 12.23 -22.25 30.94
CA TYR A 53 10.90 -21.71 30.66
C TYR A 53 10.08 -22.67 29.79
N CYS A 54 8.85 -22.96 30.21
CA CYS A 54 7.91 -23.74 29.44
C CYS A 54 6.79 -22.83 28.92
N VAL A 55 6.58 -22.84 27.61
CA VAL A 55 5.55 -22.04 26.94
C VAL A 55 4.15 -22.49 27.40
N ALA A 56 3.26 -21.52 27.64
CA ALA A 56 1.88 -21.79 28.00
C ALA A 56 1.20 -22.76 27.01
N GLY A 57 0.44 -23.72 27.54
CA GLY A 57 -0.21 -24.77 26.75
C GLY A 57 0.60 -26.06 26.60
N THR A 58 1.92 -26.04 26.87
CA THR A 58 2.73 -27.26 26.90
C THR A 58 2.48 -28.10 28.16
N ILE A 59 2.79 -29.40 28.10
CA ILE A 59 2.71 -30.29 29.26
C ILE A 59 3.71 -29.85 30.34
N GLY A 60 4.92 -29.45 29.95
CA GLY A 60 5.91 -28.87 30.86
C GLY A 60 5.34 -27.68 31.65
N HIS A 61 4.63 -26.76 31.00
CA HIS A 61 4.02 -25.62 31.70
C HIS A 61 2.92 -26.04 32.68
N LYS A 62 2.08 -27.01 32.31
CA LYS A 62 1.05 -27.58 33.21
C LYS A 62 1.69 -28.24 34.44
N LEU A 63 2.80 -28.95 34.25
CA LEU A 63 3.55 -29.61 35.32
C LEU A 63 4.13 -28.62 36.34
N LEU A 64 4.65 -27.48 35.89
CA LEU A 64 5.19 -26.44 36.77
C LEU A 64 4.14 -25.83 37.70
N SER A 65 2.88 -25.79 37.27
CA SER A 65 1.78 -25.21 38.05
C SER A 65 1.01 -26.27 38.85
N ALA A 66 1.27 -27.56 38.61
CA ALA A 66 0.53 -28.64 39.24
C ALA A 66 1.07 -28.98 40.63
N LYS A 67 0.16 -29.25 41.57
CA LYS A 67 0.52 -29.87 42.86
C LYS A 67 0.51 -31.38 42.67
N VAL A 68 1.67 -32.03 42.81
CA VAL A 68 1.82 -33.49 42.73
C VAL A 68 1.35 -34.12 44.07
N PRO A 69 0.61 -35.26 44.04
CA PRO A 69 0.20 -36.04 42.88
C PRO A 69 -0.98 -35.41 42.11
N THR A 70 -0.96 -35.53 40.78
CA THR A 70 -2.02 -34.96 39.90
C THR A 70 -2.28 -35.83 38.67
N LYS A 71 -3.39 -35.59 37.97
CA LYS A 71 -3.64 -36.17 36.64
C LYS A 71 -3.56 -35.08 35.57
N ILE A 72 -2.76 -35.32 34.54
CA ILE A 72 -2.60 -34.38 33.41
C ILE A 72 -3.14 -35.00 32.13
N ASN A 73 -4.04 -34.25 31.48
CA ASN A 73 -4.53 -34.60 30.15
C ASN A 73 -3.49 -34.21 29.11
N ILE A 74 -3.02 -35.21 28.34
CA ILE A 74 -2.22 -34.99 27.14
C ILE A 74 -3.16 -34.68 25.98
N ASP A 75 -4.11 -35.58 25.75
CA ASP A 75 -5.08 -35.57 24.67
C ASP A 75 -6.50 -35.77 25.24
N ARG A 76 -7.54 -35.71 24.38
CA ARG A 76 -8.94 -35.83 24.83
C ARG A 76 -9.22 -37.11 25.61
N ASP A 77 -8.55 -38.21 25.25
CA ASP A 77 -8.80 -39.54 25.78
C ASP A 77 -7.64 -40.10 26.61
N THR A 78 -6.55 -39.36 26.78
CA THR A 78 -5.32 -39.84 27.46
C THR A 78 -4.95 -38.97 28.65
N GLN A 79 -5.06 -39.55 29.84
CA GLN A 79 -4.61 -38.96 31.11
C GLN A 79 -3.39 -39.70 31.64
N ILE A 80 -2.42 -38.96 32.17
CA ILE A 80 -1.29 -39.51 32.91
C ILE A 80 -1.47 -39.20 34.39
N ASP A 81 -1.30 -40.22 35.22
CA ASP A 81 -1.13 -40.07 36.66
C ASP A 81 0.32 -39.66 36.96
N VAL A 82 0.49 -38.44 37.45
CA VAL A 82 1.79 -37.84 37.76
C VAL A 82 1.98 -37.89 39.26
N ARG A 83 2.86 -38.79 39.69
CA ARG A 83 3.28 -38.95 41.09
C ARG A 83 4.77 -38.67 41.30
N CYS A 84 5.56 -38.65 40.23
CA CYS A 84 6.98 -38.29 40.28
C CYS A 84 7.18 -36.83 40.73
N GLN A 85 8.35 -36.56 41.31
CA GLN A 85 8.73 -35.20 41.69
C GLN A 85 9.00 -34.36 40.44
N ILE A 86 8.51 -33.12 40.42
CA ILE A 86 8.75 -32.17 39.32
C ILE A 86 9.61 -31.03 39.85
N HIS A 87 10.77 -30.80 39.23
CA HIS A 87 11.63 -29.66 39.54
C HIS A 87 11.93 -28.83 38.29
N GLN A 88 11.95 -27.51 38.45
CA GLN A 88 12.42 -26.60 37.41
C GLN A 88 13.83 -26.13 37.73
N LEU A 89 14.71 -26.23 36.74
CA LEU A 89 16.02 -25.59 36.76
C LEU A 89 15.97 -24.36 35.85
N SER A 90 16.34 -23.20 36.37
CA SER A 90 16.39 -21.96 35.60
C SER A 90 17.74 -21.82 34.87
N PHE A 91 18.10 -22.80 34.02
CA PHE A 91 19.22 -22.65 33.07
C PHE A 91 18.75 -21.86 31.85
N SER A 92 18.46 -20.58 32.06
CA SER A 92 18.12 -19.69 30.96
C SER A 92 19.37 -18.95 30.50
N PRO A 93 19.75 -19.01 29.21
CA PRO A 93 20.76 -18.10 28.65
C PRO A 93 20.22 -16.67 28.50
N HIS A 94 18.98 -16.40 28.91
CA HIS A 94 18.38 -15.08 28.83
C HIS A 94 18.88 -14.19 29.96
N THR A 95 19.20 -12.95 29.60
CA THR A 95 19.57 -11.91 30.55
C THR A 95 18.42 -11.63 31.51
N ASP A 96 18.75 -11.49 32.79
CA ASP A 96 17.79 -11.13 33.82
C ASP A 96 17.39 -9.64 33.72
N ALA A 97 16.39 -9.24 34.50
CA ALA A 97 15.92 -7.86 34.52
C ALA A 97 17.03 -6.87 34.92
N LYS A 98 18.00 -7.29 35.73
CA LYS A 98 19.13 -6.46 36.13
C LYS A 98 20.07 -6.20 34.95
N GLY A 99 20.49 -7.25 34.24
CA GLY A 99 21.36 -7.10 33.09
C GLY A 99 20.72 -6.30 31.95
N ILE A 100 19.41 -6.41 31.74
CA ILE A 100 18.69 -5.57 30.78
C ILE A 100 18.74 -4.09 31.21
N MET A 101 18.49 -3.79 32.48
CA MET A 101 18.54 -2.41 33.00
C MET A 101 19.96 -1.83 32.93
N ASP A 102 20.98 -2.62 33.26
CA ASP A 102 22.39 -2.21 33.18
C ASP A 102 22.78 -1.89 31.73
N LEU A 103 22.30 -2.68 30.75
CA LEU A 103 22.51 -2.41 29.32
C LEU A 103 21.84 -1.12 28.86
N ILE A 104 20.57 -0.90 29.24
CA ILE A 104 19.85 0.33 28.88
C ILE A 104 20.55 1.55 29.48
N LYS A 105 20.98 1.45 30.73
CA LYS A 105 21.73 2.51 31.41
C LYS A 105 23.06 2.80 30.71
N PHE A 106 23.80 1.77 30.31
CA PHE A 106 25.06 1.91 29.59
C PHE A 106 24.88 2.60 28.22
N LEU A 107 23.87 2.19 27.45
CA LEU A 107 23.62 2.74 26.11
C LEU A 107 22.94 4.11 26.12
N SER A 108 22.18 4.43 27.17
CA SER A 108 21.38 5.67 27.28
C SER A 108 20.58 6.01 26.02
N PRO A 109 19.75 5.08 25.50
CA PRO A 109 18.97 5.31 24.29
C PRO A 109 17.87 6.35 24.52
N LYS A 110 17.44 7.02 23.44
CA LYS A 110 16.29 7.96 23.49
C LYS A 110 14.94 7.25 23.64
N HIS A 111 14.84 6.06 23.05
CA HIS A 111 13.63 5.24 23.04
C HIS A 111 13.99 3.77 23.21
N VAL A 112 13.18 3.02 23.98
CA VAL A 112 13.32 1.57 24.18
C VAL A 112 12.03 0.89 23.75
N ILE A 113 12.13 -0.17 22.96
CA ILE A 113 10.98 -1.00 22.57
C ILE A 113 11.18 -2.39 23.15
N LEU A 114 10.23 -2.82 23.97
CA LEU A 114 10.21 -4.12 24.60
C LEU A 114 9.37 -5.08 23.75
N VAL A 115 9.98 -6.17 23.34
CA VAL A 115 9.37 -7.22 22.50
C VAL A 115 9.66 -8.59 23.08
N HIS A 116 9.01 -9.64 22.55
CA HIS A 116 9.26 -11.04 22.93
C HIS A 116 9.27 -11.30 24.44
N GLY A 117 8.20 -10.92 25.13
CA GLY A 117 8.01 -11.23 26.54
C GLY A 117 6.55 -11.34 26.92
N GLU A 118 6.29 -11.88 28.11
CA GLU A 118 4.94 -11.92 28.67
C GLU A 118 4.46 -10.50 28.98
N LYS A 119 3.26 -10.14 28.51
CA LYS A 119 2.64 -8.82 28.69
C LYS A 119 2.78 -8.23 30.12
N PRO A 120 2.47 -8.95 31.22
CA PRO A 120 2.63 -8.39 32.57
C PRO A 120 4.10 -8.12 32.94
N LYS A 121 5.03 -8.97 32.50
CA LYS A 121 6.47 -8.79 32.76
C LYS A 121 7.04 -7.63 31.95
N LEU A 122 6.61 -7.47 30.70
CA LEU A 122 6.99 -6.35 29.86
C LEU A 122 6.48 -5.02 30.44
N ALA A 123 5.22 -4.97 30.89
CA ALA A 123 4.65 -3.79 31.52
C ALA A 123 5.41 -3.39 32.80
N ALA A 124 5.78 -4.36 33.64
CA ALA A 124 6.60 -4.12 34.82
C ALA A 124 7.99 -3.59 34.47
N LEU A 125 8.65 -4.17 33.46
CA LEU A 125 9.97 -3.72 32.99
C LEU A 125 9.90 -2.32 32.37
N LYS A 126 8.86 -2.03 31.59
CA LYS A 126 8.58 -0.71 31.02
C LYS A 126 8.46 0.35 32.12
N ALA A 127 7.66 0.07 33.14
CA ALA A 127 7.47 0.97 34.29
C ALA A 127 8.79 1.22 35.01
N LYS A 128 9.61 0.17 35.21
CA LYS A 128 10.93 0.28 35.83
C LYS A 128 11.91 1.14 35.02
N ILE A 129 11.96 0.95 33.70
CA ILE A 129 12.79 1.78 32.79
C ILE A 129 12.37 3.24 32.89
N HIS A 130 11.07 3.52 32.90
CA HIS A 130 10.55 4.87 32.98
C HIS A 130 10.87 5.51 34.35
N SER A 131 10.65 4.80 35.46
CA SER A 131 10.86 5.33 36.80
C SER A 131 12.33 5.54 37.17
N GLU A 132 13.22 4.64 36.75
CA GLU A 132 14.64 4.69 37.14
C GLU A 132 15.51 5.49 36.17
N LEU A 133 15.19 5.48 34.86
CA LEU A 133 16.02 6.09 33.82
C LEU A 133 15.37 7.28 33.12
N GLY A 134 14.06 7.49 33.29
CA GLY A 134 13.32 8.57 32.61
C GLY A 134 13.26 8.41 31.08
N ILE A 135 13.59 7.22 30.56
CA ILE A 135 13.63 6.94 29.12
C ILE A 135 12.22 6.56 28.64
N GLN A 136 11.85 7.03 27.44
CA GLN A 136 10.59 6.65 26.81
C GLN A 136 10.65 5.19 26.35
N SER A 137 9.78 4.36 26.93
CA SER A 137 9.72 2.92 26.67
C SER A 137 8.35 2.51 26.12
N TYR A 138 8.34 1.52 25.25
CA TYR A 138 7.15 1.02 24.55
C TYR A 138 7.07 -0.51 24.63
N ASP A 139 5.86 -1.04 24.66
CA ASP A 139 5.55 -2.48 24.67
C ASP A 139 4.38 -2.78 23.70
N PRO A 140 4.58 -2.55 22.39
CA PRO A 140 3.52 -2.66 21.39
C PRO A 140 2.94 -4.07 21.32
N ALA A 141 1.64 -4.19 21.06
CA ALA A 141 1.02 -5.47 20.74
C ALA A 141 1.38 -5.90 19.31
N ASN A 142 1.10 -7.17 18.98
CA ASN A 142 1.28 -7.66 17.63
C ASN A 142 0.41 -6.86 16.66
N ASN A 143 1.01 -6.44 15.54
CA ASN A 143 0.41 -5.57 14.51
C ASN A 143 0.21 -4.10 14.93
N ASP A 144 0.68 -3.68 16.10
CA ASP A 144 0.71 -2.26 16.45
C ASP A 144 1.80 -1.53 15.66
N THR A 145 1.47 -0.34 15.17
CA THR A 145 2.43 0.56 14.52
C THR A 145 2.86 1.64 15.50
N LEU A 146 4.16 1.74 15.75
CA LEU A 146 4.74 2.77 16.61
C LEU A 146 5.46 3.82 15.75
N CYS A 147 5.06 5.09 15.90
CA CYS A 147 5.74 6.21 15.26
C CYS A 147 6.81 6.77 16.22
N ILE A 148 8.09 6.58 15.88
CA ILE A 148 9.20 7.19 16.60
C ILE A 148 9.71 8.38 15.80
N PRO A 149 9.77 9.59 16.39
CA PRO A 149 10.27 10.76 15.69
C PRO A 149 11.75 10.54 15.32
N SER A 150 12.07 10.80 14.06
CA SER A 150 13.44 10.75 13.58
C SER A 150 14.29 11.82 14.28
N THR A 151 15.48 11.44 14.70
CA THR A 151 16.49 12.41 15.18
C THR A 151 17.26 13.06 14.03
N LEU A 152 17.10 12.55 12.81
CA LEU A 152 17.72 13.07 11.61
C LEU A 152 16.83 14.17 11.03
N TYR A 153 17.23 15.40 11.28
CA TYR A 153 16.68 16.56 10.61
C TYR A 153 17.46 16.79 9.32
N ILE A 154 16.81 16.58 8.18
CA ILE A 154 17.32 17.04 6.90
C ILE A 154 16.98 18.53 6.83
N LYS A 155 17.98 19.38 6.57
CA LYS A 155 17.78 20.80 6.30
C LYS A 155 17.76 21.02 4.79
N PRO A 156 16.60 20.86 4.11
CA PRO A 156 16.54 21.13 2.70
C PRO A 156 16.61 22.65 2.46
N SER A 157 17.25 23.05 1.36
CA SER A 157 17.12 24.43 0.87
C SER A 157 15.77 24.60 0.18
N ALA A 158 15.26 25.83 0.12
CA ALA A 158 14.05 26.17 -0.61
C ALA A 158 14.42 27.01 -1.84
N SER A 159 13.69 26.87 -2.95
CA SER A 159 13.79 27.81 -4.07
C SER A 159 13.00 29.08 -3.82
N ASP A 160 13.41 30.18 -4.45
CA ASP A 160 12.74 31.47 -4.29
C ASP A 160 11.29 31.42 -4.78
N ALA A 161 11.01 30.72 -5.89
CA ALA A 161 9.63 30.56 -6.35
C ALA A 161 8.79 29.70 -5.41
N PHE A 162 9.36 28.68 -4.75
CA PHE A 162 8.65 27.93 -3.71
C PHE A 162 8.28 28.82 -2.52
N LEU A 163 9.22 29.66 -2.07
CA LEU A 163 8.96 30.62 -1.00
C LEU A 163 7.87 31.61 -1.41
N GLN A 164 7.96 32.18 -2.62
CA GLN A 164 6.95 33.09 -3.15
C GLN A 164 5.57 32.44 -3.25
N SER A 165 5.48 31.20 -3.76
CA SER A 165 4.18 30.50 -3.84
C SER A 165 3.59 30.19 -2.47
N SER A 166 4.43 29.96 -1.46
CA SER A 166 4.00 29.68 -0.09
C SER A 166 3.53 30.94 0.66
N LEU A 167 3.90 32.13 0.17
CA LEU A 167 3.46 33.41 0.73
C LEU A 167 2.10 33.85 0.19
N CYS A 168 1.61 33.24 -0.89
CA CYS A 168 0.28 33.50 -1.44
C CYS A 168 -0.78 32.72 -0.65
N PRO A 169 -1.85 33.38 -0.16
CA PRO A 169 -2.93 32.69 0.53
C PRO A 169 -3.71 31.81 -0.46
N ASN A 170 -3.77 30.51 -0.17
CA ASN A 170 -4.66 29.58 -0.85
C ASN A 170 -6.03 29.63 -0.17
N PHE A 171 -6.86 30.61 -0.52
CA PHE A 171 -8.23 30.67 0.01
C PHE A 171 -9.04 29.50 -0.55
N THR A 172 -9.37 28.55 0.32
CA THR A 172 -10.34 27.51 0.01
C THR A 172 -11.72 28.01 0.41
N PHE A 173 -12.62 28.04 -0.58
CA PHE A 173 -14.02 28.37 -0.35
C PHE A 173 -14.77 27.09 -0.05
N LEU A 174 -15.05 26.83 1.22
CA LEU A 174 -15.90 25.71 1.64
C LEU A 174 -17.36 26.07 1.39
N LYS A 175 -18.07 25.21 0.64
CA LYS A 175 -19.54 25.21 0.61
C LYS A 175 -20.04 24.29 1.73
N ASN A 176 -21.13 24.68 2.39
CA ASN A 176 -21.75 23.93 3.51
C ASN A 176 -22.14 22.47 3.18
N SER A 177 -22.02 22.01 1.94
CA SER A 177 -22.25 20.61 1.56
C SER A 177 -21.21 19.63 2.12
N ASP A 178 -20.05 20.10 2.54
CA ASP A 178 -18.91 19.24 2.91
C ASP A 178 -18.79 18.99 4.42
N LEU A 179 -19.61 19.66 5.23
CA LEU A 179 -19.75 19.43 6.67
C LEU A 179 -21.11 18.76 6.90
N GLY A 180 -21.07 17.46 7.18
CA GLY A 180 -22.26 16.64 7.44
C GLY A 180 -22.95 16.98 8.76
N ASP A 181 -23.47 18.20 8.88
CA ASP A 181 -24.61 18.60 9.71
C ASP A 181 -24.88 20.11 9.51
N SER A 182 -25.97 20.52 8.88
CA SER A 182 -26.48 21.91 9.05
C SER A 182 -27.97 22.05 8.73
N ASP A 183 -28.68 22.74 9.63
CA ASP A 183 -30.10 23.13 9.56
C ASP A 183 -30.40 23.89 8.24
N PRO A 184 -31.45 23.51 7.47
CA PRO A 184 -31.80 24.11 6.17
C PRO A 184 -32.24 25.58 6.21
N ARG A 185 -32.14 26.28 7.36
CA ARG A 185 -32.52 27.70 7.52
C ARG A 185 -31.34 28.68 7.57
N MET A 186 -30.09 28.24 7.43
CA MET A 186 -28.94 29.14 7.39
C MET A 186 -28.62 29.61 5.96
N GLU A 187 -28.46 30.92 5.79
CA GLU A 187 -27.91 31.51 4.57
C GLU A 187 -26.48 31.01 4.30
N PRO A 188 -26.07 30.88 3.01
CA PRO A 188 -24.76 30.36 2.65
C PRO A 188 -23.66 31.33 3.08
N LEU A 189 -23.06 31.09 4.24
CA LEU A 189 -21.83 31.77 4.64
C LEU A 189 -20.65 31.20 3.84
N LEU A 190 -20.05 32.01 2.97
CA LEU A 190 -18.73 31.73 2.42
C LEU A 190 -17.71 31.80 3.56
N ARG A 191 -17.26 30.64 4.05
CA ARG A 191 -16.20 30.58 5.06
C ARG A 191 -14.86 30.49 4.33
N VAL A 192 -14.04 31.53 4.51
CA VAL A 192 -12.66 31.57 4.03
C VAL A 192 -11.78 30.97 5.12
N CYS A 193 -11.21 29.80 4.86
CA CYS A 193 -10.23 29.16 5.74
C CYS A 193 -8.81 29.47 5.24
N ASP A 194 -7.93 29.84 6.17
CA ASP A 194 -6.50 30.05 5.91
C ASP A 194 -5.72 28.78 6.27
N ASP A 195 -5.90 27.72 5.49
CA ASP A 195 -5.13 26.48 5.61
C ASP A 195 -3.85 26.62 4.77
N ARG A 196 -2.88 27.42 5.25
CA ARG A 196 -1.59 27.63 4.58
C ARG A 196 -0.81 26.32 4.48
N VAL A 197 -1.09 25.54 3.45
CA VAL A 197 -0.35 24.35 3.06
C VAL A 197 0.60 24.74 1.94
N ALA A 198 1.89 24.83 2.26
CA ALA A 198 2.93 24.97 1.24
C ALA A 198 3.10 23.64 0.50
N GLN A 199 2.80 23.62 -0.79
CA GLN A 199 2.97 22.45 -1.65
C GLN A 199 4.22 22.64 -2.52
N GLY A 200 5.10 21.63 -2.55
CA GLY A 200 6.34 21.68 -3.32
C GLY A 200 6.92 20.28 -3.53
N LEU A 201 7.90 20.19 -4.40
CA LEU A 201 8.58 18.95 -4.74
C LEU A 201 9.94 18.90 -4.07
N LEU A 202 10.23 17.78 -3.37
CA LEU A 202 11.55 17.55 -2.80
C LEU A 202 12.46 16.91 -3.85
N THR A 203 13.49 17.63 -4.27
CA THR A 203 14.53 17.12 -5.17
C THR A 203 15.73 16.63 -4.36
N SER A 204 16.25 15.46 -4.71
CA SER A 204 17.44 14.88 -4.09
C SER A 204 18.38 14.38 -5.20
N GLN A 205 19.44 15.14 -5.49
CA GLN A 205 20.49 14.75 -6.43
C GLN A 205 21.69 14.15 -5.69
N LYS A 206 22.41 13.22 -6.32
CA LYS A 206 23.66 12.67 -5.76
C LYS A 206 24.65 13.81 -5.53
N ASN A 207 25.21 13.90 -4.32
CA ASN A 207 26.16 14.93 -3.87
C ASN A 207 25.62 16.37 -3.73
N GLN A 208 24.30 16.57 -3.68
CA GLN A 208 23.71 17.87 -3.37
C GLN A 208 22.81 17.78 -2.15
N ASN A 209 22.72 18.88 -1.39
CA ASN A 209 21.73 18.99 -0.33
C ASN A 209 20.33 18.95 -0.96
N PRO A 210 19.37 18.24 -0.34
CA PRO A 210 18.02 18.18 -0.85
C PRO A 210 17.41 19.58 -0.93
N ARG A 211 16.62 19.82 -1.96
CA ARG A 211 16.03 21.14 -2.22
C ARG A 211 14.54 21.00 -2.50
N VAL A 212 13.73 21.82 -1.83
CA VAL A 212 12.31 21.95 -2.12
C VAL A 212 12.15 23.00 -3.22
N VAL A 213 11.50 22.60 -4.31
CA VAL A 213 11.26 23.44 -5.48
C VAL A 213 9.77 23.53 -5.81
N ASN A 214 9.37 24.62 -6.45
CA ASN A 214 8.05 24.74 -7.02
C ASN A 214 7.93 23.81 -8.26
N GLN A 215 6.72 23.31 -8.55
CA GLN A 215 6.45 22.45 -9.70
C GLN A 215 6.93 23.06 -11.03
N ASN A 216 6.81 24.38 -11.19
CA ASN A 216 7.18 25.09 -12.41
C ASN A 216 8.71 25.16 -12.64
N GLU A 217 9.50 25.04 -11.58
CA GLU A 217 10.97 25.09 -11.66
C GLU A 217 11.61 23.72 -11.79
N LEU A 218 10.82 22.63 -11.66
CA LEU A 218 11.33 21.27 -11.61
C LEU A 218 12.16 20.94 -12.86
N ILE A 219 11.63 21.25 -14.04
CA ILE A 219 12.24 20.94 -15.33
C ILE A 219 13.58 21.68 -15.47
N THR A 220 13.59 22.97 -15.12
CA THR A 220 14.79 23.81 -15.11
C THR A 220 15.82 23.30 -14.10
N THR A 221 15.39 22.88 -12.92
CA THR A 221 16.27 22.39 -11.83
C THR A 221 16.89 21.03 -12.15
N LEU A 222 16.13 20.15 -12.79
CA LEU A 222 16.60 18.82 -13.18
C LEU A 222 17.41 18.82 -14.49
N GLY A 223 17.37 19.92 -15.25
CA GLY A 223 18.05 20.01 -16.55
C GLY A 223 17.50 19.02 -17.59
N VAL A 224 16.29 18.52 -17.37
CA VAL A 224 15.63 17.55 -18.26
C VAL A 224 14.76 18.28 -19.28
N ARG A 225 14.54 17.64 -20.43
CA ARG A 225 13.59 18.16 -21.41
C ARG A 225 12.18 17.79 -20.97
N ASN A 226 11.24 18.71 -21.17
CA ASN A 226 9.83 18.36 -21.02
C ASN A 226 9.43 17.41 -22.15
N HIS A 227 8.82 16.29 -21.81
CA HIS A 227 8.30 15.33 -22.77
C HIS A 227 6.78 15.46 -22.80
N GLU A 228 6.26 16.16 -23.80
CA GLU A 228 4.83 16.26 -24.04
C GLU A 228 4.36 15.02 -24.81
N ILE A 229 3.61 14.14 -24.15
CA ILE A 229 3.06 12.93 -24.78
C ILE A 229 1.74 13.30 -25.45
N LYS A 230 1.71 13.20 -26.79
CA LYS A 230 0.50 13.34 -27.60
C LYS A 230 0.07 12.00 -28.14
N PHE A 231 -1.21 11.69 -27.99
CA PHE A 231 -1.84 10.54 -28.58
C PHE A 231 -2.44 10.91 -29.92
N ALA A 232 -2.49 9.94 -30.83
CA ALA A 232 -3.06 10.12 -32.16
C ALA A 232 -3.81 8.87 -32.59
N HIS A 233 -5.01 9.04 -33.12
CA HIS A 233 -5.84 7.95 -33.65
C HIS A 233 -6.55 8.41 -34.92
N CYS A 234 -6.49 7.60 -35.98
CA CYS A 234 -7.20 7.85 -37.22
C CYS A 234 -8.40 6.90 -37.30
N CYS A 235 -9.61 7.42 -37.13
CA CYS A 235 -10.84 6.63 -37.13
C CYS A 235 -11.63 6.80 -38.44
N PRO A 236 -12.20 5.70 -38.98
CA PRO A 236 -13.16 5.79 -40.08
C PRO A 236 -14.52 6.27 -39.54
N VAL A 237 -15.20 7.09 -40.33
CA VAL A 237 -16.60 7.49 -40.11
C VAL A 237 -17.35 7.19 -41.41
N SER A 238 -18.43 6.40 -41.32
CA SER A 238 -19.22 6.00 -42.48
C SER A 238 -20.29 7.06 -42.78
N PHE A 239 -20.37 7.45 -44.05
CA PHE A 239 -21.37 8.38 -44.55
C PHE A 239 -22.35 7.60 -45.44
N ALA A 240 -23.64 7.62 -45.10
CA ALA A 240 -24.67 7.07 -45.98
C ALA A 240 -25.00 8.09 -47.07
N HIS A 241 -25.09 7.66 -48.33
CA HIS A 241 -25.47 8.52 -49.44
C HIS A 241 -26.82 9.21 -49.17
N SER A 242 -26.82 10.54 -49.03
CA SER A 242 -27.99 11.34 -49.36
C SER A 242 -27.94 11.56 -50.88
N GLU A 243 -28.81 10.88 -51.61
CA GLU A 243 -29.15 11.30 -52.96
C GLU A 243 -29.65 12.75 -52.92
N ASN A 244 -29.31 13.53 -53.97
CA ASN A 244 -29.55 14.96 -54.18
C ASN A 244 -28.45 15.92 -53.70
N VAL A 245 -27.33 15.96 -54.43
CA VAL A 245 -26.85 17.21 -55.06
C VAL A 245 -26.10 16.83 -56.36
N ASP A 246 -26.78 16.92 -57.50
CA ASP A 246 -26.11 17.15 -58.79
C ASP A 246 -25.60 18.59 -58.77
N MET A 247 -24.27 18.79 -58.72
CA MET A 247 -23.61 20.05 -59.11
C MET A 247 -22.11 19.82 -59.33
N ASP A 248 -21.73 19.92 -60.61
CA ASP A 248 -20.41 20.12 -61.23
C ASP A 248 -19.14 19.47 -60.63
N SER A 249 -18.52 18.66 -61.49
CA SER A 249 -17.23 18.00 -61.38
C SER A 249 -16.03 18.96 -61.46
N SER A 250 -16.04 20.05 -60.71
CA SER A 250 -14.95 21.05 -60.68
C SER A 250 -14.76 21.76 -59.33
N GLN A 251 -15.30 21.22 -58.22
CA GLN A 251 -14.96 21.70 -56.88
C GLN A 251 -13.91 20.81 -56.20
N SER A 252 -12.82 21.45 -55.76
CA SER A 252 -11.67 20.83 -55.12
C SER A 252 -12.06 19.97 -53.91
N LEU A 253 -11.27 18.93 -53.63
CA LEU A 253 -11.37 18.04 -52.45
C LEU A 253 -11.49 18.83 -51.11
N SER A 254 -10.99 20.07 -51.09
CA SER A 254 -11.04 21.02 -49.97
C SER A 254 -12.47 21.43 -49.58
N THR A 255 -13.32 21.72 -50.57
CA THR A 255 -14.70 22.22 -50.36
C THR A 255 -15.67 21.14 -49.87
N LYS A 256 -15.48 19.88 -50.29
CA LYS A 256 -16.22 18.74 -49.74
C LYS A 256 -15.77 18.39 -48.32
N GLY A 257 -14.48 18.51 -48.03
CA GLY A 257 -13.92 18.21 -46.71
C GLY A 257 -14.40 19.17 -45.62
N SER A 258 -14.51 20.47 -45.92
CA SER A 258 -14.99 21.48 -44.98
C SER A 258 -16.46 21.31 -44.61
N TYR A 259 -17.32 20.95 -45.58
CA TYR A 259 -18.74 20.69 -45.32
C TYR A 259 -18.96 19.50 -44.38
N LEU A 260 -18.21 18.41 -44.57
CA LEU A 260 -18.31 17.21 -43.74
C LEU A 260 -17.75 17.42 -42.33
N LEU A 261 -16.69 18.23 -42.21
CA LEU A 261 -16.17 18.66 -40.91
C LEU A 261 -17.21 19.50 -40.17
N HIS A 262 -17.90 20.42 -40.87
CA HIS A 262 -18.96 21.23 -40.27
C HIS A 262 -20.18 20.41 -39.83
N LEU A 263 -20.58 19.38 -40.59
CA LEU A 263 -21.62 18.43 -40.17
C LEU A 263 -21.21 17.68 -38.89
N LEU A 264 -19.97 17.22 -38.81
CA LEU A 264 -19.43 16.58 -37.62
C LEU A 264 -19.42 17.54 -36.41
N TYR A 265 -19.05 18.80 -36.64
CA TYR A 265 -19.11 19.84 -35.61
C TYR A 265 -20.52 20.03 -35.05
N LYS A 266 -21.54 20.05 -35.91
CA LYS A 266 -22.95 20.21 -35.50
C LYS A 266 -23.41 19.06 -34.60
N GLU A 267 -23.14 17.82 -34.98
CA GLU A 267 -23.48 16.61 -34.19
C GLU A 267 -22.70 16.56 -32.86
N LEU A 268 -21.44 16.96 -32.86
CA LEU A 268 -20.63 17.03 -31.64
C LEU A 268 -21.13 18.12 -30.69
N THR A 269 -21.60 19.24 -31.23
CA THR A 269 -22.15 20.35 -30.42
C THR A 269 -23.50 19.98 -29.80
N THR A 270 -24.31 19.17 -30.48
CA THR A 270 -25.59 18.68 -29.93
C THR A 270 -25.38 17.66 -28.81
N GLU A 271 -24.43 16.74 -28.95
CA GLU A 271 -24.20 15.69 -27.94
C GLU A 271 -23.37 16.21 -26.74
N PHE A 272 -22.41 17.10 -26.98
CA PHE A 272 -21.48 17.61 -25.96
C PHE A 272 -21.70 19.09 -25.66
N SER A 273 -22.94 19.47 -25.32
CA SER A 273 -23.31 20.86 -24.98
C SER A 273 -22.55 21.47 -23.79
N GLU A 274 -21.93 20.64 -22.95
CA GLU A 274 -21.12 21.04 -21.80
C GLU A 274 -19.66 21.42 -22.17
N LEU A 275 -19.21 21.12 -23.39
CA LEU A 275 -17.82 21.34 -23.83
C LEU A 275 -17.71 22.54 -24.79
N SER A 276 -16.65 23.33 -24.64
CA SER A 276 -16.36 24.43 -25.57
C SER A 276 -15.72 23.88 -26.86
N ILE A 277 -16.54 23.64 -27.88
CA ILE A 277 -16.09 23.14 -29.19
C ILE A 277 -15.81 24.34 -30.12
N GLN A 278 -14.59 24.40 -30.66
CA GLN A 278 -14.19 25.40 -31.64
C GLN A 278 -14.14 24.76 -33.04
N ASP A 279 -14.86 25.34 -33.99
CA ASP A 279 -14.77 24.99 -35.41
C ASP A 279 -13.78 25.95 -36.09
N SER A 280 -12.77 25.39 -36.73
CA SER A 280 -12.04 26.07 -37.79
C SER A 280 -12.31 25.30 -39.07
N HIS A 281 -12.44 25.99 -40.21
CA HIS A 281 -12.77 25.37 -41.50
C HIS A 281 -11.91 24.15 -41.91
N HIS A 282 -10.81 23.87 -41.21
CA HIS A 282 -9.92 22.73 -41.43
C HIS A 282 -9.75 21.76 -40.24
N HIS A 283 -10.14 22.15 -39.01
CA HIS A 283 -10.05 21.27 -37.84
C HIS A 283 -11.04 21.66 -36.74
N ILE A 284 -11.58 20.66 -36.04
CA ILE A 284 -12.41 20.85 -34.85
C ILE A 284 -11.52 20.68 -33.62
N LYS A 285 -11.64 21.60 -32.66
CA LYS A 285 -10.89 21.55 -31.40
C LYS A 285 -11.84 21.46 -30.20
N ILE A 286 -11.59 20.48 -29.34
CA ILE A 286 -12.28 20.25 -28.06
C ILE A 286 -11.19 20.15 -26.99
N GLN A 287 -11.00 21.20 -26.18
CA GLN A 287 -9.88 21.25 -25.22
C GLN A 287 -8.53 21.00 -25.92
N SER A 288 -7.76 19.96 -25.55
CA SER A 288 -6.54 19.55 -26.27
C SER A 288 -6.79 18.58 -27.44
N PHE A 289 -8.02 18.07 -27.61
CA PHE A 289 -8.40 17.15 -28.68
C PHE A 289 -8.66 17.89 -29.99
N ILE A 290 -7.95 17.51 -31.06
CA ILE A 290 -8.03 18.11 -32.39
C ILE A 290 -8.42 17.03 -33.40
N ILE A 291 -9.46 17.30 -34.20
CA ILE A 291 -9.95 16.45 -35.28
C ILE A 291 -9.67 17.12 -36.61
N SER A 292 -9.12 16.38 -37.57
CA SER A 292 -8.87 16.87 -38.93
C SER A 292 -9.16 15.78 -39.97
N LEU A 293 -9.56 16.17 -41.18
CA LEU A 293 -9.78 15.21 -42.27
C LEU A 293 -8.45 14.61 -42.72
N CYS A 294 -8.37 13.29 -42.78
CA CYS A 294 -7.16 12.57 -43.20
C CYS A 294 -7.11 12.43 -44.73
N SER A 295 -6.31 13.27 -45.38
CA SER A 295 -6.06 13.21 -46.82
C SER A 295 -4.98 12.20 -47.26
N LYS A 296 -4.34 11.50 -46.30
CA LYS A 296 -3.24 10.57 -46.58
C LYS A 296 -3.76 9.15 -46.88
N GLU A 297 -3.38 8.60 -48.02
CA GLU A 297 -3.72 7.22 -48.41
C GLU A 297 -3.12 6.18 -47.46
N GLN A 298 -1.89 6.42 -46.96
CA GLN A 298 -1.23 5.61 -45.93
C GLN A 298 -0.97 6.46 -44.67
N CYS A 299 -1.89 6.41 -43.71
CA CYS A 299 -1.75 7.11 -42.43
C CYS A 299 -1.18 6.17 -41.36
N LEU A 300 -0.09 6.56 -40.71
CA LEU A 300 0.56 5.82 -39.62
C LEU A 300 -0.33 5.61 -38.39
N HIS A 301 -1.37 6.43 -38.23
CA HIS A 301 -2.31 6.36 -37.09
C HIS A 301 -3.59 5.56 -37.42
N ARG A 302 -3.70 5.00 -38.63
CA ARG A 302 -4.85 4.18 -39.08
C ARG A 302 -4.65 2.76 -38.59
N THR A 303 -5.41 2.36 -37.58
CA THR A 303 -5.33 1.03 -36.96
C THR A 303 -6.39 0.05 -37.48
N THR A 304 -7.45 0.56 -38.13
CA THR A 304 -8.51 -0.25 -38.73
C THR A 304 -8.63 0.06 -40.23
N VAL A 305 -8.53 -0.96 -41.07
CA VAL A 305 -8.85 -0.87 -42.50
C VAL A 305 -10.37 -0.91 -42.61
N GLY A 306 -10.99 0.19 -43.07
CA GLY A 306 -12.43 0.26 -43.28
C GLY A 306 -12.93 -0.86 -44.18
N THR A 307 -14.07 -1.45 -43.85
CA THR A 307 -14.70 -2.54 -44.61
C THR A 307 -15.50 -2.04 -45.81
N ASN A 308 -15.75 -0.72 -45.92
CA ASN A 308 -16.62 -0.13 -46.94
C ASN A 308 -15.86 0.87 -47.83
N ALA A 309 -16.22 0.92 -49.12
CA ALA A 309 -15.60 1.80 -50.12
C ALA A 309 -15.86 3.32 -49.91
N HIS A 310 -16.67 3.69 -48.92
CA HIS A 310 -17.15 5.06 -48.67
C HIS A 310 -16.74 5.63 -47.30
N ASP A 311 -15.82 4.97 -46.59
CA ASP A 311 -15.36 5.45 -45.28
C ASP A 311 -14.39 6.64 -45.43
N LEU A 312 -14.71 7.76 -44.77
CA LEU A 312 -13.79 8.89 -44.64
C LEU A 312 -13.04 8.78 -43.32
N TYR A 313 -11.76 9.15 -43.35
CA TYR A 313 -10.87 9.02 -42.20
C TYR A 313 -10.65 10.37 -41.54
N PHE A 314 -10.72 10.42 -40.22
CA PHE A 314 -10.40 11.60 -39.42
C PHE A 314 -9.20 11.33 -38.52
N CYS A 315 -8.17 12.17 -38.62
CA CYS A 315 -7.01 12.15 -37.73
C CYS A 315 -7.33 12.96 -36.47
N CYS A 316 -7.36 12.26 -35.34
CA CYS A 316 -7.58 12.82 -34.02
C CYS A 316 -6.25 12.87 -33.25
N THR A 317 -5.96 13.97 -32.55
CA THR A 317 -4.77 14.12 -31.68
C THR A 317 -5.11 14.77 -30.35
N TRP A 318 -4.52 14.34 -29.23
CA TRP A 318 -4.82 14.89 -27.89
C TRP A 318 -3.69 14.71 -26.87
N LEU A 319 -3.77 15.46 -25.77
CA LEU A 319 -2.88 15.32 -24.60
C LEU A 319 -3.44 14.32 -23.59
N LEU A 320 -2.55 13.75 -22.76
CA LEU A 320 -2.91 12.76 -21.74
C LEU A 320 -4.04 13.23 -20.81
N ASP A 321 -4.05 14.52 -20.44
CA ASP A 321 -5.04 15.10 -19.51
C ASP A 321 -6.49 14.94 -20.02
N ASP A 322 -6.67 14.95 -21.35
CA ASP A 322 -7.99 14.87 -21.98
C ASP A 322 -8.31 13.49 -22.58
N GLU A 323 -7.57 12.44 -22.19
CA GLU A 323 -7.73 11.08 -22.75
C GLU A 323 -9.18 10.56 -22.62
N LYS A 324 -9.85 10.82 -21.50
CA LYS A 324 -11.24 10.39 -21.27
C LYS A 324 -12.21 11.09 -22.22
N VAL A 325 -12.00 12.37 -22.48
CA VAL A 325 -12.83 13.16 -23.40
C VAL A 325 -12.58 12.71 -24.83
N ALA A 326 -11.30 12.51 -25.19
CA ALA A 326 -10.88 12.02 -26.50
C ALA A 326 -11.55 10.68 -26.85
N TRP A 327 -11.52 9.69 -25.95
CA TRP A 327 -12.14 8.39 -26.21
C TRP A 327 -13.66 8.43 -26.28
N LYS A 328 -14.33 9.30 -25.51
CA LYS A 328 -15.77 9.53 -25.63
C LYS A 328 -16.14 10.06 -27.01
N VAL A 329 -15.41 11.08 -27.49
CA VAL A 329 -15.61 11.67 -28.81
C VAL A 329 -15.31 10.67 -29.92
N ILE A 330 -14.21 9.92 -29.84
CA ILE A 330 -13.87 8.87 -30.82
C ILE A 330 -14.94 7.77 -30.86
N SER A 331 -15.45 7.34 -29.69
CA SER A 331 -16.51 6.34 -29.62
C SER A 331 -17.80 6.84 -30.24
N PHE A 332 -18.15 8.11 -30.02
CA PHE A 332 -19.29 8.75 -30.67
C PHE A 332 -19.08 8.78 -32.19
N MET A 333 -17.94 9.27 -32.67
CA MET A 333 -17.62 9.32 -34.10
C MET A 333 -17.70 7.96 -34.81
N LYS A 334 -17.31 6.87 -34.14
CA LYS A 334 -17.45 5.50 -34.71
C LYS A 334 -18.89 5.03 -34.84
N ASN A 335 -19.79 5.54 -33.99
CA ASN A 335 -21.20 5.14 -33.95
C ASN A 335 -22.10 6.10 -34.74
N ILE A 336 -21.58 7.24 -35.18
CA ILE A 336 -22.31 8.19 -36.03
C ILE A 336 -22.49 7.57 -37.42
N ASN A 337 -23.75 7.38 -37.82
CA ASN A 337 -24.13 7.30 -39.22
C ASN A 337 -24.74 8.66 -39.60
N LEU A 338 -24.02 9.46 -40.37
CA LEU A 338 -24.52 10.74 -40.88
C LEU A 338 -25.54 10.48 -42.01
N SER A 339 -26.74 10.03 -41.64
CA SER A 339 -27.87 9.79 -42.56
C SER A 339 -29.08 10.69 -42.29
N ARG A 340 -28.98 11.66 -41.38
CA ARG A 340 -30.06 12.61 -41.07
C ARG A 340 -29.58 14.06 -41.16
N ALA A 341 -29.68 14.60 -42.36
CA ALA A 341 -29.83 16.04 -42.57
C ALA A 341 -30.87 16.29 -43.67
N SER A 342 -32.10 15.84 -43.40
CA SER A 342 -33.31 16.34 -44.06
C SER A 342 -34.35 16.63 -43.00
N ASN A 343 -34.23 17.82 -42.41
CA ASN A 343 -35.32 18.79 -42.19
C ASN A 343 -34.76 20.08 -41.59
#